data_AF-A0A1E4XK92-F1
#
_entry.id   AF-A0A1E4XK92-F1
#
_cell.length_a   1.000
_cell.length_b   1.000
_cell.length_c   1.000
_cell.angle_alpha   90.00
_cell.angle_beta   90.00
_cell.angle_gamma   90.00
#
_symmetry.space_group_name_H-M   'P 1'
#
loop_
_entity.id
_entity.type
_entity.pdbx_description
1 polymer ?
#
loop_
_entity_poly.entity_id
_entity_poly.type
_entity_poly.pdbx_seq_one_letter_code
_entity_poly.pdbx_strand_id
1 'polypeptide(L)'
;MAQFPRPIYVDTRSNVMIGGKSSEQTEADLAAGVARVGGFFREPSYFESYLHAAQALIDKGRADGNLDDLGMPAFYLQRHTLELLLKSVLSWLHSIDDLKKRILNVNFQPDLDARDKNVNKHSHRKLLDMVLAAAKELELPEPPSELETLVERFTSFEQTGTWARYSSSRMRGHEKVQHLENEVVIPLVDLQSSLADLAARVISRDLDAHSYENVLVDEWDYLNQQVENMRSCN
;
A
#
# COMPACT_ATOMS: atom_id res chain seq x y z
N MET A 1 24.86 9.80 22.87
CA MET A 1 23.84 10.24 21.90
C MET A 1 24.54 10.46 20.57
N ALA A 2 24.13 9.76 19.50
CA ALA A 2 24.70 9.97 18.18
C ALA A 2 24.34 11.38 17.69
N GLN A 3 25.34 12.23 17.41
CA GLN A 3 25.12 13.53 16.77
C GLN A 3 24.88 13.30 15.29
N PHE A 4 23.70 13.65 14.80
CA PHE A 4 23.43 13.62 13.37
C PHE A 4 24.20 14.75 12.67
N PRO A 5 24.79 14.50 11.49
CA PRO A 5 25.59 15.48 10.76
C PRO A 5 24.75 16.67 10.23
N ARG A 6 23.42 16.58 10.28
CA ARG A 6 22.49 17.67 9.97
C ARG A 6 21.29 17.64 10.94
N PRO A 7 20.70 18.80 11.26
CA PRO A 7 19.46 18.85 12.02
C PRO A 7 18.34 18.09 11.28
N ILE A 8 17.56 17.34 12.05
CA ILE A 8 16.36 16.64 11.57
C ILE A 8 15.23 17.66 11.55
N TYR A 9 14.65 17.87 10.37
CA TYR A 9 13.43 18.63 10.17
C TYR A 9 12.32 17.62 9.89
N VAL A 10 11.18 17.75 10.57
CA VAL A 10 9.99 16.92 10.37
C VAL A 10 8.91 17.84 9.80
N ASP A 11 8.43 17.55 8.59
CA ASP A 11 7.27 18.24 8.02
C ASP A 11 6.01 17.44 8.32
N THR A 12 5.20 17.93 9.26
CA THR A 12 3.95 17.28 9.68
C THR A 12 2.83 17.42 8.64
N ARG A 13 3.06 18.15 7.54
CA ARG A 13 2.09 18.30 6.43
C ARG A 13 2.31 17.29 5.30
N SER A 14 3.37 16.48 5.39
CA SER A 14 3.66 15.43 4.43
C SER A 14 3.43 14.06 5.07
N ASN A 15 2.78 13.15 4.33
CA ASN A 15 2.66 11.73 4.72
C ASN A 15 3.98 10.95 4.50
N VAL A 16 5.07 11.66 4.19
CA VAL A 16 6.43 11.12 4.06
C VAL A 16 7.29 11.74 5.14
N MET A 17 8.04 10.93 5.87
CA MET A 17 9.13 11.43 6.71
C MET A 17 10.18 12.06 5.80
N ILE A 18 10.16 13.39 5.67
CA ILE A 18 11.18 14.16 4.94
C ILE A 18 12.25 14.59 5.94
N GLY A 19 13.15 13.68 6.31
CA GLY A 19 14.28 14.10 7.12
C GLY A 19 15.23 14.99 6.32
N GLY A 20 15.50 16.17 6.88
CA GLY A 20 16.62 17.01 6.47
C GLY A 20 16.38 17.94 5.29
N LYS A 21 15.19 18.57 5.18
CA LYS A 21 15.00 19.78 4.37
C LYS A 21 14.59 20.95 5.28
N SER A 22 15.27 22.08 5.18
CA SER A 22 14.76 23.34 5.73
C SER A 22 13.58 23.83 4.89
N SER A 23 12.75 24.71 5.45
CA SER A 23 11.65 25.36 4.71
C SER A 23 12.14 26.05 3.44
N GLU A 24 13.29 26.74 3.52
CA GLU A 24 13.95 27.40 2.39
C GLU A 24 14.35 26.39 1.29
N GLN A 25 14.87 25.22 1.66
CA GLN A 25 15.22 24.18 0.70
C GLN A 25 13.96 23.57 0.06
N THR A 26 12.88 23.42 0.82
CA THR A 26 11.59 22.98 0.29
C THR A 26 11.05 23.99 -0.73
N GLU A 27 11.05 25.27 -0.41
CA GLU A 27 10.62 26.34 -1.32
C GLU A 27 11.47 26.39 -2.59
N ALA A 28 12.80 26.29 -2.46
CA ALA A 28 13.71 26.28 -3.59
C ALA A 28 13.51 25.05 -4.49
N ASP A 29 13.37 23.86 -3.90
CA ASP A 29 13.10 22.63 -4.65
C ASP A 29 11.74 22.71 -5.37
N LEU A 30 10.71 23.26 -4.73
CA LEU A 30 9.38 23.45 -5.33
C LEU A 30 9.43 24.43 -6.52
N ALA A 31 10.08 25.58 -6.34
CA ALA A 31 10.24 26.57 -7.40
C ALA A 31 11.04 26.02 -8.60
N ALA A 32 12.00 25.13 -8.33
CA ALA A 32 12.82 24.50 -9.36
C ALA A 32 12.21 23.22 -9.96
N GLY A 33 11.07 22.73 -9.46
CA GLY A 33 10.47 21.46 -9.89
C GLY A 33 11.31 20.22 -9.55
N VAL A 34 12.05 20.25 -8.45
CA VAL A 34 13.00 19.21 -8.05
C VAL A 34 12.38 18.29 -6.98
N ALA A 35 12.21 17.01 -7.32
CA ALA A 35 11.95 15.96 -6.35
C ALA A 35 13.26 15.33 -5.86
N ARG A 36 13.34 15.02 -4.56
CA ARG A 36 14.48 14.29 -3.97
C ARG A 36 13.98 12.99 -3.38
N VAL A 37 14.41 11.86 -3.93
CA VAL A 37 13.90 10.53 -3.59
C VAL A 37 15.05 9.63 -3.16
N GLY A 38 14.87 8.86 -2.08
CA GLY A 38 15.81 7.83 -1.62
C GLY A 38 16.72 8.25 -0.46
N GLY A 39 17.24 7.23 0.24
CA GLY A 39 18.01 7.35 1.48
C GLY A 39 17.14 7.20 2.73
N PHE A 40 17.76 6.88 3.87
CA PHE A 40 17.10 6.51 5.15
C PHE A 40 16.00 7.48 5.62
N PHE A 41 16.06 8.74 5.19
CA PHE A 41 15.16 9.81 5.62
C PHE A 41 14.24 10.32 4.51
N ARG A 42 14.16 9.65 3.35
CA ARG A 42 13.41 10.11 2.17
C ARG A 42 12.84 8.94 1.38
N GLU A 43 12.22 8.00 2.09
CA GLU A 43 11.50 6.90 1.49
C GLU A 43 10.02 7.31 1.34
N PRO A 44 9.50 7.42 0.11
CA PRO A 44 8.10 7.77 -0.08
C PRO A 44 7.20 6.62 0.38
N SER A 45 6.03 6.95 0.92
CA SER A 45 4.91 6.00 0.92
C SER A 45 4.52 5.76 -0.54
N TYR A 46 4.95 4.62 -1.10
CA TYR A 46 4.61 4.24 -2.48
C TYR A 46 3.10 4.19 -2.68
N PHE A 47 2.36 3.74 -1.66
CA PHE A 47 0.91 3.72 -1.64
C PHE A 47 0.31 5.11 -1.84
N GLU A 48 0.66 6.08 -0.97
CA GLU A 48 0.12 7.45 -1.08
C GLU A 48 0.59 8.13 -2.37
N SER A 49 1.84 7.90 -2.77
CA SER A 49 2.41 8.46 -3.99
C SER A 49 1.62 8.02 -5.24
N TYR A 50 1.27 6.73 -5.33
CA TYR A 50 0.50 6.21 -6.46
C TYR A 50 -0.98 6.63 -6.40
N LEU A 51 -1.57 6.71 -5.21
CA LEU A 51 -2.93 7.22 -5.04
C LEU A 51 -3.05 8.67 -5.54
N HIS A 52 -2.12 9.53 -5.14
CA HIS A 52 -2.08 10.93 -5.57
C HIS A 52 -1.73 11.09 -7.04
N ALA A 53 -0.77 10.31 -7.55
CA ALA A 53 -0.40 10.35 -8.97
C ALA A 53 -1.56 9.93 -9.87
N ALA A 54 -2.33 8.90 -9.49
CA ALA A 54 -3.52 8.49 -10.23
C ALA A 54 -4.56 9.62 -10.29
N GLN A 55 -4.85 10.26 -9.15
CA GLN A 55 -5.77 11.41 -9.09
C GLN A 55 -5.29 12.54 -10.00
N ALA A 56 -4.00 12.90 -9.95
CA ALA A 56 -3.44 13.98 -10.76
C ALA A 56 -3.57 13.71 -12.27
N LEU A 57 -3.37 12.47 -12.71
CA LEU A 57 -3.57 12.09 -14.12
C LEU A 57 -5.04 12.19 -14.54
N ILE A 58 -5.97 11.75 -13.69
CA ILE A 58 -7.40 11.84 -13.95
C ILE A 58 -7.85 13.29 -14.05
N ASP A 59 -7.42 14.14 -13.12
CA ASP A 59 -7.77 15.57 -13.13
C ASP A 59 -7.22 16.27 -14.36
N LYS A 60 -5.96 15.96 -14.74
CA LYS A 60 -5.35 16.47 -15.97
C LYS A 60 -6.11 16.03 -17.21
N GLY A 61 -6.45 14.74 -17.32
CA GLY A 61 -7.21 14.21 -18.45
C GLY A 61 -8.61 14.81 -18.56
N ARG A 62 -9.28 15.07 -17.43
CA ARG A 62 -10.57 15.79 -17.41
C ARG A 62 -10.42 17.24 -17.85
N ALA A 63 -9.41 17.95 -17.35
CA ALA A 63 -9.17 19.35 -17.68
C ALA A 63 -8.85 19.54 -19.17
N ASP A 64 -8.11 18.60 -19.76
CA ASP A 64 -7.73 18.62 -21.18
C ASP A 64 -8.80 18.03 -22.10
N GLY A 65 -9.84 17.38 -21.56
CA GLY A 65 -10.86 16.69 -22.33
C GLY A 65 -10.35 15.42 -23.03
N ASN A 66 -9.32 14.78 -22.47
CA ASN A 66 -8.63 13.64 -23.07
C ASN A 66 -8.25 12.59 -22.01
N LEU A 67 -9.26 11.89 -21.48
CA LEU A 67 -9.04 10.81 -20.52
C LEU A 67 -8.46 9.55 -21.17
N ASP A 68 -8.67 9.34 -22.47
CA ASP A 68 -8.27 8.12 -23.16
C ASP A 68 -6.73 7.99 -23.21
N ASP A 69 -6.01 9.11 -23.39
CA ASP A 69 -4.55 9.14 -23.37
C ASP A 69 -3.93 8.82 -22.01
N LEU A 70 -4.65 9.17 -20.93
CA LEU A 70 -4.18 9.00 -19.54
C LEU A 70 -4.84 7.82 -18.84
N GLY A 71 -5.77 7.13 -19.50
CA GLY A 71 -6.62 6.15 -18.85
C GLY A 71 -5.87 4.90 -18.39
N MET A 72 -5.03 4.35 -19.26
CA MET A 72 -4.19 3.20 -18.92
C MET A 72 -3.17 3.49 -17.80
N PRO A 73 -2.36 4.57 -17.85
CA PRO A 73 -1.43 4.86 -16.76
C PRO A 73 -2.17 5.21 -15.44
N ALA A 74 -3.30 5.92 -15.49
CA ALA A 74 -4.12 6.16 -14.30
C ALA A 74 -4.63 4.84 -13.70
N PHE A 75 -5.22 3.96 -14.51
CA PHE A 75 -5.71 2.67 -14.06
C PHE A 75 -4.59 1.77 -13.48
N TYR A 76 -3.41 1.77 -14.10
CA TYR A 76 -2.25 1.04 -13.59
C TYR A 76 -1.87 1.50 -12.17
N LEU A 77 -1.84 2.82 -11.94
CA LEU A 77 -1.52 3.38 -10.63
C LEU A 77 -2.61 3.07 -9.60
N GLN A 78 -3.89 3.15 -9.97
CA GLN A 78 -5.00 2.76 -9.11
C GLN A 78 -4.91 1.30 -8.68
N ARG A 79 -4.69 0.41 -9.65
CA ARG A 79 -4.48 -1.02 -9.44
C ARG A 79 -3.31 -1.23 -8.48
N HIS A 80 -2.16 -0.61 -8.74
CA HIS A 80 -0.98 -0.84 -7.92
C HIS A 80 -1.13 -0.26 -6.50
N THR A 81 -1.89 0.81 -6.34
CA THR A 81 -2.26 1.36 -5.03
C THR A 81 -3.09 0.36 -4.22
N LEU A 82 -4.10 -0.30 -4.84
CA LEU A 82 -4.85 -1.36 -4.17
C LEU A 82 -3.97 -2.56 -3.78
N GLU A 83 -3.04 -2.95 -4.66
CA GLU A 83 -2.05 -3.99 -4.35
C GLU A 83 -1.22 -3.64 -3.11
N LEU A 84 -0.72 -2.40 -3.02
CA LEU A 84 0.09 -1.94 -1.88
C LEU A 84 -0.72 -1.84 -0.59
N LEU A 85 -1.99 -1.42 -0.68
CA LEU A 85 -2.92 -1.41 0.46
C LEU A 85 -3.06 -2.81 1.06
N LEU A 86 -3.36 -3.81 0.22
CA LEU A 86 -3.51 -5.21 0.64
C LEU A 86 -2.23 -5.76 1.26
N LYS A 87 -1.07 -5.42 0.69
CA LYS A 87 0.24 -5.84 1.22
C LYS A 87 0.57 -5.19 2.56
N SER A 88 0.22 -3.92 2.74
CA SER A 88 0.38 -3.22 4.02
C SER A 88 -0.42 -3.92 5.12
N VAL A 89 -1.71 -4.17 4.88
CA VAL A 89 -2.57 -4.92 5.82
C VAL A 89 -2.01 -6.31 6.12
N LEU A 90 -1.61 -7.07 5.10
CA LEU A 90 -1.03 -8.40 5.28
C LEU A 90 0.28 -8.37 6.08
N SER A 91 1.10 -7.32 5.92
CA SER A 91 2.33 -7.13 6.68
C SER A 91 2.05 -6.93 8.18
N TRP A 92 1.00 -6.17 8.52
CA TRP A 92 0.52 -6.03 9.90
C TRP A 92 0.08 -7.37 10.49
N LEU A 93 -0.76 -8.12 9.76
CA LEU A 93 -1.24 -9.43 10.21
C LEU A 93 -0.08 -10.42 10.46
N HIS A 94 0.90 -10.47 9.56
CA HIS A 94 2.11 -11.26 9.77
C HIS A 94 2.93 -10.80 10.98
N SER A 95 2.99 -9.49 11.24
CA SER A 95 3.72 -8.95 12.41
C SER A 95 3.03 -9.33 13.72
N ILE A 96 1.70 -9.29 13.75
CA ILE A 96 0.89 -9.74 14.89
C ILE A 96 1.07 -11.25 15.14
N ASP A 97 0.99 -12.06 14.08
CA ASP A 97 1.22 -13.51 14.15
C ASP A 97 2.59 -13.86 14.75
N ASP A 98 3.64 -13.12 14.36
CA ASP A 98 4.97 -13.29 14.94
C ASP A 98 5.02 -13.02 16.42
N LEU A 99 4.36 -11.96 16.88
CA LEU A 99 4.32 -11.63 18.30
C LEU A 99 3.59 -12.73 19.07
N LYS A 100 2.43 -13.20 18.58
CA LYS A 100 1.71 -14.33 19.20
C LYS A 100 2.59 -15.58 19.29
N LYS A 101 3.33 -15.92 18.23
CA LYS A 101 4.28 -17.06 18.22
C LYS A 101 5.47 -16.85 19.16
N ARG A 102 5.99 -15.62 19.28
CA ARG A 102 7.06 -15.27 20.23
C ARG A 102 6.62 -15.36 21.68
N ILE A 103 5.35 -15.05 21.97
CA ILE A 103 4.79 -15.22 23.31
C ILE A 103 4.80 -16.70 23.72
N LEU A 104 4.46 -17.59 22.80
CA LEU A 104 4.49 -19.05 23.04
C LEU A 104 5.91 -19.64 23.02
N ASN A 105 6.80 -19.06 22.21
CA ASN A 105 8.18 -19.50 22.06
C ASN A 105 9.11 -18.30 21.85
N VAL A 106 9.84 -17.90 22.90
CA VAL A 106 10.75 -16.74 22.90
C VAL A 106 11.82 -16.81 21.80
N ASN A 107 12.21 -18.01 21.38
CA ASN A 107 13.22 -18.23 20.34
C ASN A 107 12.62 -18.32 18.92
N PHE A 108 11.31 -18.11 18.76
CA PHE A 108 10.67 -18.12 17.46
C PHE A 108 11.27 -17.05 16.53
N GLN A 109 11.64 -17.48 15.33
CA GLN A 109 12.09 -16.61 14.25
C GLN A 109 11.16 -16.75 13.05
N PRO A 110 10.66 -15.63 12.48
CA PRO A 110 9.86 -15.69 11.26
C PRO A 110 10.67 -16.17 10.07
N ASP A 111 10.04 -16.96 9.20
CA ASP A 111 10.54 -17.23 7.85
C ASP A 111 10.25 -16.02 6.96
N LEU A 112 11.20 -15.08 6.93
CA LEU A 112 11.09 -13.85 6.14
C LEU A 112 11.05 -14.15 4.63
N ASP A 113 11.75 -15.19 4.16
CA ASP A 113 11.76 -15.55 2.73
C ASP A 113 10.39 -16.07 2.28
N ALA A 114 9.73 -16.90 3.09
CA ALA A 114 8.38 -17.38 2.81
C ALA A 114 7.36 -16.23 2.84
N ARG A 115 7.52 -15.28 3.77
CA ARG A 115 6.69 -14.07 3.85
C ARG A 115 6.88 -13.19 2.63
N ASP A 116 8.10 -12.91 2.23
CA ASP A 116 8.41 -12.10 1.06
C ASP A 116 7.82 -12.74 -0.19
N LYS A 117 7.91 -14.06 -0.36
CA LYS A 117 7.26 -14.77 -1.49
C LYS A 117 5.74 -14.59 -1.48
N ASN A 118 5.14 -14.54 -0.30
CA ASN A 118 3.70 -14.38 -0.12
C ASN A 118 3.25 -12.93 -0.38
N VAL A 119 3.95 -11.96 0.20
CA VAL A 119 3.69 -10.52 0.04
C VAL A 119 4.04 -10.04 -1.37
N ASN A 120 5.02 -10.64 -2.06
CA ASN A 120 5.39 -10.26 -3.43
C ASN A 120 4.44 -10.77 -4.51
N LYS A 121 3.31 -11.40 -4.15
CA LYS A 121 2.24 -11.68 -5.10
C LYS A 121 1.63 -10.37 -5.62
N HIS A 122 1.14 -10.38 -6.85
CA HIS A 122 0.56 -9.21 -7.51
C HIS A 122 -0.96 -9.34 -7.76
N SER A 123 -1.55 -10.50 -7.49
CA SER A 123 -2.99 -10.72 -7.71
C SER A 123 -3.77 -10.21 -6.52
N HIS A 124 -4.67 -9.25 -6.75
CA HIS A 124 -5.52 -8.68 -5.70
C HIS A 124 -6.37 -9.75 -5.01
N ARG A 125 -7.03 -10.64 -5.77
CA ARG A 125 -7.84 -11.72 -5.17
C ARG A 125 -7.02 -12.62 -4.25
N LYS A 126 -5.84 -13.07 -4.69
CA LYS A 126 -4.96 -13.89 -3.84
C LYS A 126 -4.49 -13.17 -2.58
N LEU A 127 -4.17 -11.87 -2.70
CA LEU A 127 -3.77 -11.06 -1.54
C LEU A 127 -4.95 -10.87 -0.58
N LEU A 128 -6.16 -10.61 -1.08
CA LEU A 128 -7.37 -10.52 -0.27
C LEU A 128 -7.66 -11.83 0.46
N ASP A 129 -7.64 -12.97 -0.23
CA ASP A 129 -7.87 -14.28 0.37
C ASP A 129 -6.87 -14.55 1.53
N MET A 130 -5.62 -14.12 1.36
CA MET A 130 -4.59 -14.22 2.40
C MET A 130 -4.87 -13.28 3.58
N VAL A 131 -5.31 -12.04 3.33
CA VAL A 131 -5.70 -11.08 4.37
C VAL A 131 -6.86 -11.64 5.20
N LEU A 132 -7.91 -12.12 4.56
CA LEU A 132 -9.09 -12.67 5.24
C LEU A 132 -8.75 -13.92 6.04
N ALA A 133 -7.97 -14.84 5.46
CA ALA A 133 -7.52 -16.04 6.16
C ALA A 133 -6.67 -15.71 7.39
N ALA A 134 -5.72 -14.78 7.26
CA ALA A 134 -4.85 -14.38 8.37
C ALA A 134 -5.61 -13.65 9.47
N ALA A 135 -6.51 -12.71 9.13
CA ALA A 135 -7.34 -12.01 10.12
C ALA A 135 -8.18 -13.02 10.93
N LYS A 136 -8.78 -14.00 10.24
CA LYS A 136 -9.55 -15.07 10.88
C LYS A 136 -8.71 -15.98 11.77
N GLU A 137 -7.54 -16.43 11.29
CA GLU A 137 -6.63 -17.29 12.05
C GLU A 137 -6.13 -16.60 13.33
N LEU A 138 -5.95 -15.28 13.27
CA LEU A 138 -5.52 -14.46 14.40
C LEU A 138 -6.66 -14.02 15.33
N GLU A 139 -7.91 -14.40 15.03
CA GLU A 139 -9.12 -13.98 15.75
C GLU A 139 -9.28 -12.45 15.81
N LEU A 140 -8.87 -11.75 14.76
CA LEU A 140 -8.99 -10.29 14.63
C LEU A 140 -10.27 -9.91 13.88
N PRO A 141 -10.76 -8.66 14.04
CA PRO A 141 -11.84 -8.16 13.21
C PRO A 141 -11.54 -8.30 11.72
N GLU A 142 -12.56 -8.56 10.92
CA GLU A 142 -12.40 -8.59 9.47
C GLU A 142 -12.14 -7.18 8.92
N PRO A 143 -11.39 -7.04 7.81
CA PRO A 143 -11.24 -5.76 7.14
C PRO A 143 -12.61 -5.26 6.61
N PRO A 144 -12.75 -3.95 6.32
CA PRO A 144 -13.98 -3.39 5.76
C PRO A 144 -14.41 -4.14 4.48
N SER A 145 -15.70 -4.47 4.35
CA SER A 145 -16.24 -5.25 3.22
C SER A 145 -16.10 -4.54 1.88
N GLU A 146 -15.93 -3.22 1.90
CA GLU A 146 -15.61 -2.41 0.72
C GLU A 146 -14.28 -2.83 0.08
N LEU A 147 -13.36 -3.43 0.85
CA LEU A 147 -12.11 -3.99 0.34
C LEU A 147 -12.39 -5.13 -0.66
N GLU A 148 -13.27 -6.07 -0.32
CA GLU A 148 -13.67 -7.16 -1.23
C GLU A 148 -14.38 -6.61 -2.46
N THR A 149 -15.34 -5.71 -2.25
CA THR A 149 -16.08 -5.05 -3.33
C THR A 149 -15.14 -4.39 -4.32
N LEU A 150 -14.11 -3.67 -3.84
CA LEU A 150 -13.17 -2.98 -4.72
C LEU A 150 -12.24 -3.97 -5.44
N VAL A 151 -11.77 -5.03 -4.75
CA VAL A 151 -10.97 -6.09 -5.38
C VAL A 151 -11.71 -6.78 -6.51
N GLU A 152 -13.00 -7.06 -6.34
CA GLU A 152 -13.84 -7.63 -7.40
C GLU A 152 -13.97 -6.68 -8.59
N ARG A 153 -14.19 -5.38 -8.34
CA ARG A 153 -14.25 -4.37 -9.39
C ARG A 153 -12.95 -4.26 -10.17
N PHE A 154 -11.77 -4.28 -9.54
CA PHE A 154 -10.51 -4.28 -10.29
C PHE A 154 -10.31 -5.59 -11.06
N THR A 155 -10.63 -6.73 -10.45
CA THR A 155 -10.43 -8.06 -11.04
C THR A 155 -11.29 -8.25 -12.29
N SER A 156 -12.48 -7.63 -12.37
CA SER A 156 -13.34 -7.74 -13.56
C SER A 156 -12.73 -7.10 -14.82
N PHE A 157 -11.82 -6.12 -14.66
CA PHE A 157 -11.06 -5.53 -15.77
C PHE A 157 -9.75 -6.29 -16.06
N GLU A 158 -9.16 -6.92 -15.04
CA GLU A 158 -7.87 -7.60 -15.16
C GLU A 158 -7.99 -9.03 -15.70
N GLN A 159 -8.04 -9.16 -17.02
CA GLN A 159 -8.00 -10.49 -17.66
C GLN A 159 -6.70 -11.27 -17.34
N THR A 160 -5.61 -10.53 -17.11
CA THR A 160 -4.32 -11.09 -16.65
C THR A 160 -3.63 -10.12 -15.71
N GLY A 161 -2.69 -10.61 -14.87
CA GLY A 161 -1.93 -9.75 -13.93
C GLY A 161 -1.00 -8.73 -14.58
N THR A 162 -0.83 -8.77 -15.92
CA THR A 162 -0.05 -7.80 -16.69
C THR A 162 -0.90 -6.92 -17.61
N TRP A 163 -2.22 -7.08 -17.57
CA TRP A 163 -3.15 -6.44 -18.51
C TRP A 163 -3.01 -4.92 -18.53
N ALA A 164 -2.90 -4.30 -17.34
CA ALA A 164 -2.70 -2.85 -17.21
C ALA A 164 -1.27 -2.37 -17.56
N ARG A 165 -0.32 -3.27 -17.85
CA ARG A 165 1.12 -2.96 -17.97
C ARG A 165 1.65 -3.06 -19.38
N TYR A 166 1.12 -4.00 -20.17
CA TYR A 166 1.62 -4.30 -21.51
C TYR A 166 0.45 -4.42 -22.47
N SER A 167 0.68 -4.09 -23.74
CA SER A 167 -0.28 -4.35 -24.82
C SER A 167 -0.39 -5.84 -25.16
N SER A 168 0.57 -6.66 -24.72
CA SER A 168 0.49 -8.12 -24.83
C SER A 168 1.38 -8.80 -23.79
N SER A 169 1.11 -10.06 -23.47
CA SER A 169 1.96 -10.86 -22.60
C SER A 169 2.01 -12.32 -23.04
N ARG A 170 3.05 -13.04 -22.61
CA ARG A 170 3.09 -14.50 -22.69
C ARG A 170 2.95 -15.06 -21.28
N MET A 171 1.89 -15.81 -21.03
CA MET A 171 1.86 -16.67 -19.84
C MET A 171 2.86 -17.82 -20.04
N ARG A 172 3.59 -18.21 -18.99
CA ARG A 172 4.58 -19.30 -19.05
C ARG A 172 3.93 -20.56 -19.65
N GLY A 173 4.40 -21.00 -20.82
CA GLY A 173 3.92 -22.21 -21.49
C GLY A 173 2.62 -22.06 -22.30
N HIS A 174 2.04 -20.86 -22.41
CA HIS A 174 0.79 -20.61 -23.13
C HIS A 174 0.97 -19.65 -24.33
N GLU A 175 -0.07 -19.58 -25.16
CA GLU A 175 -0.16 -18.65 -26.29
C GLU A 175 -0.01 -17.18 -25.85
N LYS A 176 0.41 -16.34 -26.80
CA LYS A 176 0.51 -14.90 -26.60
C LYS A 176 -0.89 -14.33 -26.39
N VAL A 177 -1.11 -13.65 -25.27
CA VAL A 177 -2.34 -12.91 -24.99
C VAL A 177 -2.15 -11.48 -25.47
N GLN A 178 -3.01 -11.02 -26.37
CA GLN A 178 -3.12 -9.60 -26.72
C GLN A 178 -4.02 -8.93 -25.68
N HIS A 179 -3.53 -7.88 -25.05
CA HIS A 179 -4.32 -7.07 -24.13
C HIS A 179 -5.00 -5.97 -24.93
N LEU A 180 -6.24 -5.62 -24.58
CA LEU A 180 -7.04 -4.58 -25.25
C LEU A 180 -7.39 -4.87 -26.72
N GLU A 181 -7.57 -6.15 -27.09
CA GLU A 181 -8.10 -6.51 -28.42
C GLU A 181 -9.52 -5.97 -28.64
N ASN A 182 -10.31 -5.95 -27.56
CA ASN A 182 -11.63 -5.33 -27.53
C ASN A 182 -11.57 -4.05 -26.69
N GLU A 183 -12.43 -3.08 -27.03
CA GLU A 183 -12.63 -1.87 -26.23
C GLU A 183 -13.04 -2.24 -24.79
N VAL A 184 -12.41 -1.58 -23.83
CA VAL A 184 -12.74 -1.72 -22.41
C VAL A 184 -12.96 -0.32 -21.83
N VAL A 185 -14.16 -0.11 -21.29
CA VAL A 185 -14.53 1.15 -20.64
C VAL A 185 -14.16 1.06 -19.16
N ILE A 186 -13.18 1.86 -18.73
CA ILE A 186 -12.70 1.88 -17.34
C ILE A 186 -13.30 3.11 -16.64
N PRO A 187 -14.09 2.94 -15.56
CA PRO A 187 -14.66 4.05 -14.81
C PRO A 187 -13.62 4.66 -13.85
N LEU A 188 -12.62 5.34 -14.40
CA LEU A 188 -11.43 5.82 -13.66
C LEU A 188 -11.78 6.69 -12.45
N VAL A 189 -12.71 7.64 -12.62
CA VAL A 189 -13.10 8.58 -11.55
C VAL A 189 -13.77 7.82 -10.40
N ASP A 190 -14.69 6.91 -10.70
CA ASP A 190 -15.39 6.14 -9.68
C ASP A 190 -14.46 5.17 -8.95
N LEU A 191 -13.54 4.53 -9.68
CA LEU A 191 -12.50 3.68 -9.10
C LEU A 191 -11.58 4.50 -8.18
N GLN A 192 -11.18 5.70 -8.60
CA GLN A 192 -10.33 6.58 -7.79
C GLN A 192 -11.01 6.99 -6.50
N SER A 193 -12.26 7.44 -6.57
CA SER A 193 -13.03 7.84 -5.39
C SER A 193 -13.19 6.67 -4.43
N SER A 194 -13.59 5.50 -4.94
CA SER A 194 -13.78 4.30 -4.12
C SER A 194 -12.48 3.86 -3.44
N LEU A 195 -11.35 3.97 -4.15
CA LEU A 195 -10.04 3.64 -3.62
C LEU A 195 -9.57 4.64 -2.56
N ALA A 196 -9.80 5.95 -2.76
CA ALA A 196 -9.47 6.98 -1.78
C ALA A 196 -10.33 6.85 -0.51
N ASP A 197 -11.61 6.54 -0.65
CA ASP A 197 -12.53 6.32 0.48
C ASP A 197 -12.13 5.07 1.28
N LEU A 198 -11.82 3.97 0.57
CA LEU A 198 -11.32 2.75 1.20
C LEU A 198 -9.99 3.00 1.91
N ALA A 199 -9.06 3.71 1.27
CA ALA A 199 -7.78 4.09 1.85
C ALA A 199 -7.96 4.81 3.19
N ALA A 200 -8.89 5.76 3.27
CA ALA A 200 -9.17 6.50 4.50
C ALA A 200 -9.76 5.64 5.63
N ARG A 201 -10.44 4.54 5.30
CA ARG A 201 -10.99 3.58 6.28
C ARG A 201 -9.98 2.54 6.72
N VAL A 202 -9.05 2.18 5.84
CA VAL A 202 -8.09 1.11 6.08
C VAL A 202 -6.80 1.65 6.69
N ILE A 203 -6.23 2.71 6.12
CA ILE A 203 -4.92 3.26 6.51
C ILE A 203 -5.13 4.41 7.50
N SER A 204 -4.33 4.42 8.55
CA SER A 204 -4.28 5.51 9.51
C SER A 204 -3.61 6.73 8.90
N ARG A 205 -4.37 7.84 8.81
CA ARG A 205 -3.87 9.16 8.40
C ARG A 205 -3.90 10.17 9.54
N ASP A 206 -4.54 9.80 10.65
CA ASP A 206 -4.71 10.59 11.85
C ASP A 206 -4.73 9.64 13.05
N LEU A 207 -4.05 10.01 14.13
CA LEU A 207 -3.94 9.20 15.35
C LEU A 207 -5.30 9.02 16.03
N ASP A 208 -6.21 9.98 15.84
CA ASP A 208 -7.55 9.96 16.47
C ASP A 208 -8.63 9.32 15.56
N ALA A 209 -8.30 8.96 14.31
CA ALA A 209 -9.25 8.37 13.38
C ALA A 209 -9.46 6.87 13.66
N HIS A 210 -10.68 6.37 13.47
CA HIS A 210 -10.94 4.92 13.55
C HIS A 210 -10.68 4.30 12.17
N SER A 211 -9.47 3.76 11.97
CA SER A 211 -9.10 2.99 10.78
C SER A 211 -8.85 1.52 11.13
N TYR A 212 -8.93 0.64 10.13
CA TYR A 212 -8.60 -0.77 10.32
C TYR A 212 -7.13 -0.96 10.73
N GLU A 213 -6.21 -0.16 10.19
CA GLU A 213 -4.81 -0.16 10.60
C GLU A 213 -4.64 0.19 12.07
N ASN A 214 -5.39 1.17 12.61
CA ASN A 214 -5.31 1.49 14.04
C ASN A 214 -5.72 0.29 14.92
N VAL A 215 -6.74 -0.47 14.51
CA VAL A 215 -7.12 -1.72 15.20
C VAL A 215 -5.96 -2.73 15.20
N LEU A 216 -5.24 -2.85 14.09
CA LEU A 216 -4.09 -3.75 13.99
C LEU A 216 -2.89 -3.25 14.80
N VAL A 217 -2.65 -1.93 14.80
CA VAL A 217 -1.60 -1.27 15.58
C VAL A 217 -1.84 -1.48 17.07
N ASP A 218 -3.08 -1.29 17.55
CA ASP A 218 -3.44 -1.48 18.96
C ASP A 218 -3.17 -2.92 19.43
N GLU A 219 -3.55 -3.92 18.64
CA GLU A 219 -3.26 -5.33 18.93
C GLU A 219 -1.74 -5.60 18.90
N TRP A 220 -1.04 -5.06 17.90
CA TRP A 220 0.41 -5.21 17.80
C TRP A 220 1.12 -4.61 19.02
N ASP A 221 0.75 -3.39 19.43
CA ASP A 221 1.30 -2.69 20.60
C ASP A 221 1.08 -3.50 21.88
N TYR A 222 -0.13 -4.01 22.08
CA TYR A 222 -0.48 -4.85 23.22
C TYR A 222 0.38 -6.12 23.28
N LEU A 223 0.54 -6.83 22.17
CA LEU A 223 1.35 -8.05 22.11
C LEU A 223 2.86 -7.75 22.24
N ASN A 224 3.33 -6.64 21.67
CA ASN A 224 4.73 -6.25 21.74
C ASN A 224 5.13 -5.96 23.19
N GLN A 225 4.29 -5.24 23.94
CA GLN A 225 4.50 -4.99 25.38
C GLN A 225 4.58 -6.30 26.19
N GLN A 226 3.74 -7.30 25.87
CA GLN A 226 3.82 -8.60 26.53
C GLN A 226 5.17 -9.30 26.27
N VAL A 227 5.65 -9.29 25.02
CA VAL A 227 6.96 -9.87 24.66
C VAL A 227 8.10 -9.16 25.39
N GLU A 228 8.06 -7.83 25.47
CA GLU A 228 9.07 -7.03 26.19
C GLU A 228 9.09 -7.31 27.69
N ASN A 229 7.91 -7.46 28.32
CA ASN A 229 7.79 -7.81 29.73
C ASN A 229 8.36 -9.19 30.05
N MET A 230 8.16 -10.18 29.17
CA MET A 230 8.75 -11.52 29.32
C MET A 230 10.28 -11.52 29.19
N ARG A 231 10.84 -10.67 28.32
CA ARG A 231 12.30 -10.51 28.19
C ARG A 231 12.92 -9.82 29.40
N SER A 232 12.16 -8.96 30.08
CA SER A 232 12.63 -8.24 31.26
C SER A 232 12.62 -9.09 32.54
N CYS A 233 11.98 -10.27 32.51
CA CYS A 233 11.87 -11.20 33.64
C CYS A 233 12.80 -12.42 33.55
N ASN A 234 13.54 -12.59 32.45
CA ASN A 234 14.53 -13.66 32.22
C ASN A 234 15.95 -13.10 32.23
#